data_AF-A0AA85BNE5-F1
#
_entry.id   AF-A0AA85BNE5-F1
#
_cell.length_a   1.000
_cell.length_b   1.000
_cell.length_c   1.000
_cell.angle_alpha   90.00
_cell.angle_beta   90.00
_cell.angle_gamma   90.00
#
_symmetry.space_group_name_H-M   'P 1'
#
loop_
_entity.id
_entity.type
_entity.pdbx_description
1 polymer ?
#
loop_
_entity_poly.entity_id
_entity_poly.type
_entity_poly.pdbx_seq_one_letter_code
_entity_poly.pdbx_strand_id
1 'polypeptide(L)'
;MAQPLNNFTVRDCQIICLNKPKPYTFLIRGLQWTNVVERLFFVETEAERNYWLSAIQSVANRLKSSFEQPVSVHSLDLAENMIVDIPQRPVKRYSVNDFRLLKVLGKGTFGKVILCQENETGHFYAMKILKKSVLIEKEEVVHTMTENRVLQQCKHPFMTELRYSFTTPNYLCFVMEYVNGGELFFHLQRDRVFSEERAKFYGAEITLALGYLHHQNVVYRDLKLENLLLDKDGHIKIADFGLCKEDMYYGASTKTFCGTPEYLAPEVLLDNDYGRSVDWWGLGVVMYEMMCGRLPFYSSDHEVLFELILQDNVSFPARLSHPAQDILSRLLIKDPTSRLGGGVQDVLEVMAHLFFASVDWDRLIRKDIQPPWKPDVVDEKDTKYVPDEFKDTSFLIIVNCDSKGISSNCATQKCASSLKAAVSTKHLVASPTFSQFNYVIRRQFSNTPSDNSVNNVSDLVKGSRIVLFMKGNPNEPRCGFSNAVCRILEMHGILEKASKGDDPDLFASYDVLENEDLRAAAKVFADWPTFPQLYFDGEFIGGCDILLDMHRSGKLTEELERLGIGSALTKVSDKDET
;
A
#
# COMPACT_ATOMS: atom_id res chain seq x y z
N MET A 1 -35.47 16.07 19.88
CA MET A 1 -35.07 15.13 18.81
C MET A 1 -33.66 15.48 18.41
N ALA A 2 -32.73 14.53 18.46
CA ALA A 2 -31.34 14.75 18.04
C ALA A 2 -31.32 15.22 16.58
N GLN A 3 -30.48 16.20 16.25
CA GLN A 3 -30.21 16.51 14.85
C GLN A 3 -29.63 15.26 14.19
N PRO A 4 -30.10 14.89 12.97
CA PRO A 4 -29.59 13.69 12.31
C PRO A 4 -28.09 13.82 12.08
N LEU A 5 -27.34 12.77 12.42
CA LEU A 5 -25.88 12.66 12.27
C LEU A 5 -25.41 12.73 10.80
N ASN A 6 -26.33 12.82 9.84
CA ASN A 6 -26.03 12.98 8.42
C ASN A 6 -27.22 13.56 7.63
N ASN A 7 -26.94 14.44 6.65
CA ASN A 7 -27.94 15.02 5.73
C ASN A 7 -28.19 14.15 4.47
N PHE A 8 -27.91 12.84 4.55
CA PHE A 8 -28.11 11.92 3.43
C PHE A 8 -29.60 11.64 3.23
N THR A 9 -30.12 11.93 2.04
CA THR A 9 -31.51 11.71 1.66
C THR A 9 -31.61 10.65 0.58
N VAL A 10 -32.70 9.86 0.61
CA VAL A 10 -33.06 8.93 -0.47
C VAL A 10 -33.98 9.57 -1.50
N ARG A 11 -34.25 10.88 -1.36
CA ARG A 11 -34.94 11.66 -2.38
C ARG A 11 -34.09 11.67 -3.66
N ASP A 12 -34.71 11.32 -4.79
CA ASP A 12 -34.07 11.25 -6.11
C ASP A 12 -32.87 10.29 -6.22
N CYS A 13 -32.77 9.31 -5.32
CA CYS A 13 -31.71 8.31 -5.41
C CYS A 13 -31.95 7.29 -6.54
N GLN A 14 -30.87 6.79 -7.13
CA GLN A 14 -30.86 5.58 -7.96
C GLN A 14 -30.57 4.36 -7.08
N ILE A 15 -31.34 3.29 -7.27
CA ILE A 15 -31.17 2.04 -6.55
C ILE A 15 -30.73 0.96 -7.54
N ILE A 16 -29.58 0.33 -7.28
CA ILE A 16 -28.96 -0.64 -8.19
C ILE A 16 -28.75 -1.96 -7.46
N CYS A 17 -29.31 -3.06 -7.99
CA CYS A 17 -29.07 -4.41 -7.48
C CYS A 17 -27.76 -4.96 -8.03
N LEU A 18 -26.90 -5.49 -7.16
CA LEU A 18 -25.61 -6.05 -7.50
C LEU A 18 -25.46 -7.46 -6.89
N ASN A 19 -24.67 -8.33 -7.51
CA ASN A 19 -24.29 -9.63 -6.93
C ASN A 19 -22.77 -9.76 -6.75
N LYS A 20 -22.04 -8.64 -6.88
CA LYS A 20 -20.61 -8.52 -6.58
C LYS A 20 -20.38 -7.21 -5.78
N PRO A 21 -19.37 -7.17 -4.89
CA PRO A 21 -18.39 -8.22 -4.58
C PRO A 21 -18.96 -9.40 -3.80
N LYS A 22 -20.16 -9.27 -3.20
CA LYS A 22 -20.89 -10.36 -2.54
C LYS A 22 -22.29 -10.55 -3.13
N PRO A 23 -22.88 -11.75 -3.07
CA PRO A 23 -24.29 -11.97 -3.41
C PRO A 23 -25.20 -11.01 -2.63
N TYR A 24 -26.36 -10.65 -3.18
CA TYR A 24 -27.36 -9.80 -2.50
C TYR A 24 -26.88 -8.39 -2.11
N THR A 25 -25.90 -7.87 -2.84
CA THR A 25 -25.45 -6.48 -2.69
C THR A 25 -26.45 -5.52 -3.34
N PHE A 26 -26.58 -4.30 -2.83
CA PHE A 26 -27.28 -3.22 -3.52
C PHE A 26 -26.62 -1.87 -3.25
N LEU A 27 -26.65 -0.98 -4.25
CA LEU A 27 -26.09 0.36 -4.19
C LEU A 27 -27.23 1.38 -4.13
N ILE A 28 -27.11 2.35 -3.23
CA ILE A 28 -27.92 3.57 -3.25
C ILE A 28 -27.00 4.70 -3.70
N ARG A 29 -27.35 5.34 -4.82
CA ARG A 29 -26.67 6.52 -5.35
C ARG A 29 -27.60 7.71 -5.21
N GLY A 30 -27.23 8.71 -4.43
CA GLY A 30 -28.02 9.93 -4.21
C GLY A 30 -27.18 11.19 -4.33
N LEU A 31 -27.85 12.34 -4.40
CA LEU A 31 -27.18 13.64 -4.33
C LEU A 31 -27.14 14.12 -2.87
N GLN A 32 -25.96 14.50 -2.41
CA GLN A 32 -25.79 15.28 -1.19
C GLN A 32 -25.22 16.64 -1.58
N TRP A 33 -26.08 17.67 -1.56
CA TRP A 33 -25.80 18.99 -2.13
C TRP A 33 -25.50 18.92 -3.64
N THR A 34 -24.23 19.09 -4.05
CA THR A 34 -23.79 18.99 -5.45
C THR A 34 -23.01 17.72 -5.76
N ASN A 35 -22.77 16.87 -4.77
CA ASN A 35 -21.92 15.70 -4.91
C ASN A 35 -22.77 14.43 -5.02
N VAL A 36 -22.41 13.58 -5.97
CA VAL A 36 -22.98 12.23 -6.07
C VAL A 36 -22.34 11.37 -5.00
N VAL A 37 -23.15 10.87 -4.08
CA VAL A 37 -22.73 9.97 -3.00
C VAL A 37 -23.28 8.59 -3.28
N GLU A 38 -22.40 7.60 -3.27
CA GLU A 38 -22.73 6.20 -3.46
C GLU A 38 -22.53 5.44 -2.16
N ARG A 39 -23.50 4.62 -1.78
CA ARG A 39 -23.41 3.74 -0.62
C ARG A 39 -23.74 2.32 -1.03
N LEU A 40 -22.81 1.42 -0.77
CA LEU A 40 -22.93 0.00 -1.05
C LEU A 40 -23.40 -0.73 0.22
N PHE A 41 -24.42 -1.56 0.08
CA PHE A 41 -25.01 -2.35 1.16
C PHE A 41 -25.00 -3.83 0.80
N PHE A 42 -24.87 -4.68 1.81
CA PHE A 42 -24.92 -6.14 1.69
C PHE A 42 -25.88 -6.69 2.74
N VAL A 43 -26.60 -7.74 2.37
CA VAL A 43 -27.51 -8.49 3.25
C VAL A 43 -27.33 -9.97 3.00
N GLU A 44 -27.76 -10.80 3.94
CA GLU A 44 -27.45 -12.24 3.91
C GLU A 44 -28.36 -13.02 2.97
N THR A 45 -29.54 -12.49 2.68
CA THR A 45 -30.54 -13.16 1.83
C THR A 45 -31.14 -12.24 0.77
N GLU A 46 -31.58 -12.84 -0.35
CA GLU A 46 -32.30 -12.12 -1.39
C GLU A 46 -33.64 -11.53 -0.89
N ALA A 47 -34.31 -12.21 0.04
CA ALA A 47 -35.55 -11.75 0.64
C ALA A 47 -35.35 -10.44 1.42
N GLU A 48 -34.28 -10.35 2.22
CA GLU A 48 -33.89 -9.13 2.91
C GLU A 48 -33.54 -8.00 1.93
N ARG A 49 -32.81 -8.32 0.85
CA ARG A 49 -32.47 -7.33 -0.18
C ARG A 49 -33.75 -6.75 -0.77
N ASN A 50 -34.67 -7.59 -1.20
CA ASN A 50 -35.93 -7.16 -1.81
C ASN A 50 -36.80 -6.35 -0.84
N TYR A 51 -36.82 -6.71 0.45
CA TYR A 51 -37.49 -5.94 1.49
C TYR A 51 -36.90 -4.52 1.61
N TRP A 52 -35.57 -4.41 1.74
CA TRP A 52 -34.88 -3.12 1.84
C TRP A 52 -35.08 -2.26 0.60
N LEU A 53 -34.92 -2.84 -0.58
CA LEU A 53 -35.13 -2.14 -1.85
C LEU A 53 -36.55 -1.57 -1.92
N SER A 54 -37.57 -2.38 -1.60
CA SER A 54 -38.98 -1.95 -1.58
C SER A 54 -39.23 -0.83 -0.57
N ALA A 55 -38.67 -0.94 0.63
CA ALA A 55 -38.81 0.08 1.68
C ALA A 55 -38.17 1.42 1.27
N ILE A 56 -36.92 1.38 0.78
CA ILE A 56 -36.18 2.56 0.33
C ILE A 56 -36.90 3.22 -0.85
N GLN A 57 -37.30 2.42 -1.84
CA GLN A 57 -38.05 2.83 -3.01
C GLN A 57 -39.38 3.51 -2.64
N SER A 58 -40.09 2.95 -1.66
CA SER A 58 -41.35 3.50 -1.13
C SER A 58 -41.14 4.85 -0.45
N VAL A 59 -40.07 4.99 0.35
CA VAL A 59 -39.71 6.25 1.00
C VAL A 59 -39.28 7.29 -0.04
N ALA A 60 -38.42 6.92 -0.99
CA ALA A 60 -37.95 7.79 -2.06
C ALA A 60 -39.11 8.36 -2.88
N ASN A 61 -40.09 7.52 -3.25
CA ASN A 61 -41.28 7.95 -3.98
C ASN A 61 -42.20 8.86 -3.16
N ARG A 62 -42.31 8.67 -1.83
CA ARG A 62 -43.07 9.59 -0.96
C ARG A 62 -42.44 10.98 -0.83
N LEU A 63 -41.12 11.07 -1.03
CA LEU A 63 -40.36 12.32 -0.95
C LEU A 63 -40.35 13.10 -2.27
N LYS A 64 -40.85 12.51 -3.37
CA LYS A 64 -40.95 13.14 -4.70
C LYS A 64 -42.20 14.02 -4.84
N SER A 65 -42.12 15.03 -5.72
CA SER A 65 -43.26 15.88 -6.06
C SER A 65 -44.18 15.19 -7.08
N SER A 66 -45.46 15.57 -7.14
CA SER A 66 -46.52 14.89 -7.93
C SER A 66 -46.31 14.83 -9.45
N PHE A 67 -45.24 15.45 -9.97
CA PHE A 67 -44.91 15.53 -11.39
C PHE A 67 -43.63 14.76 -11.78
N GLU A 68 -43.00 14.05 -10.85
CA GLU A 68 -41.75 13.30 -11.09
C GLU A 68 -41.99 11.79 -11.33
N GLN A 69 -41.24 11.21 -12.26
CA GLN A 69 -41.25 9.77 -12.54
C GLN A 69 -40.88 8.95 -11.28
N PRO A 70 -41.51 7.79 -11.03
CA PRO A 70 -41.18 6.94 -9.88
C PRO A 70 -39.71 6.48 -9.95
N VAL A 71 -39.04 6.36 -8.79
CA VAL A 71 -37.69 5.77 -8.76
C VAL A 71 -37.80 4.31 -9.26
N SER A 72 -36.87 3.88 -10.12
CA SER A 72 -36.83 2.52 -10.67
C SER A 72 -35.68 1.74 -10.04
N VAL A 73 -35.96 0.49 -9.65
CA VAL A 73 -34.93 -0.46 -9.22
C VAL A 73 -34.34 -1.11 -10.47
N HIS A 74 -33.03 -0.92 -10.68
CA HIS A 74 -32.33 -1.51 -11.83
C HIS A 74 -31.59 -2.78 -11.42
N SER A 75 -31.91 -3.90 -12.06
CA SER A 75 -31.07 -5.11 -12.06
C SER A 75 -29.99 -4.95 -13.13
N LEU A 76 -28.73 -4.86 -12.73
CA LEU A 76 -27.60 -4.69 -13.67
C LEU A 76 -26.65 -5.86 -13.55
N ASP A 77 -26.38 -6.51 -14.69
CA ASP A 77 -25.19 -7.35 -14.83
C ASP A 77 -24.00 -6.41 -15.08
N LEU A 78 -22.96 -6.52 -14.26
CA LEU A 78 -21.86 -5.53 -14.15
C LEU A 78 -21.07 -5.29 -15.46
N ALA A 79 -21.35 -6.06 -16.51
CA ALA A 79 -20.62 -6.00 -17.77
C ALA A 79 -21.07 -4.87 -18.71
N GLU A 80 -22.34 -4.43 -18.70
CA GLU A 80 -22.85 -3.70 -19.88
C GLU A 80 -23.14 -2.21 -19.75
N ASN A 81 -23.57 -1.62 -18.62
CA ASN A 81 -23.94 -0.18 -18.64
C ASN A 81 -23.82 0.55 -17.28
N MET A 82 -22.60 0.82 -16.80
CA MET A 82 -22.36 1.69 -15.62
C MET A 82 -22.07 3.17 -15.96
N ILE A 83 -22.57 3.70 -17.08
CA ILE A 83 -22.68 5.15 -17.29
C ILE A 83 -24.11 5.46 -17.73
N VAL A 84 -24.95 5.86 -16.79
CA VAL A 84 -26.24 6.50 -17.09
C VAL A 84 -26.00 8.01 -17.00
N ASP A 85 -25.91 8.66 -18.16
CA ASP A 85 -25.87 10.11 -18.30
C ASP A 85 -27.14 10.76 -17.68
N ILE A 86 -26.96 11.81 -16.89
CA ILE A 86 -28.04 12.78 -16.56
C ILE A 86 -27.94 13.94 -17.57
N PRO A 87 -29.05 14.47 -18.11
CA PRO A 87 -29.03 15.43 -19.19
C PRO A 87 -28.50 16.79 -18.72
N GLN A 88 -27.24 17.08 -19.05
CA GLN A 88 -26.75 18.43 -19.26
C GLN A 88 -26.16 18.52 -20.67
N ARG A 89 -26.12 19.72 -21.24
CA ARG A 89 -25.70 20.07 -22.64
C ARG A 89 -24.66 19.10 -23.21
N PRO A 90 -24.75 18.68 -24.48
CA PRO A 90 -24.07 17.50 -24.99
C PRO A 90 -22.57 17.57 -24.71
N VAL A 91 -22.14 16.86 -23.66
CA VAL A 91 -20.73 16.69 -23.31
C VAL A 91 -20.16 15.80 -24.40
N LYS A 92 -19.11 16.27 -25.09
CA LYS A 92 -18.37 15.45 -26.05
C LYS A 92 -17.96 14.15 -25.37
N ARG A 93 -18.47 13.01 -25.86
CA ARG A 93 -18.06 11.68 -25.39
C ARG A 93 -16.71 11.35 -26.00
N TYR A 94 -15.65 11.41 -25.20
CA TYR A 94 -14.30 11.07 -25.63
C TYR A 94 -14.14 9.56 -25.87
N SER A 95 -13.32 9.24 -26.86
CA SER A 95 -12.95 7.89 -27.26
C SER A 95 -11.45 7.82 -27.58
N VAL A 96 -10.93 6.62 -27.79
CA VAL A 96 -9.52 6.44 -28.23
C VAL A 96 -9.25 7.18 -29.55
N ASN A 97 -10.25 7.32 -30.42
CA ASN A 97 -10.10 7.96 -31.73
C ASN A 97 -9.90 9.48 -31.65
N ASP A 98 -10.17 10.10 -30.50
CA ASP A 98 -9.90 11.51 -30.25
C ASP A 98 -8.41 11.79 -29.98
N PHE A 99 -7.60 10.73 -29.86
CA PHE A 99 -6.18 10.81 -29.51
C PHE A 99 -5.32 10.08 -30.54
N ARG A 100 -4.24 10.74 -30.95
CA ARG A 100 -3.15 10.10 -31.69
C ARG A 100 -2.18 9.46 -30.70
N LEU A 101 -2.12 8.13 -30.68
CA LEU A 101 -1.16 7.38 -29.86
C LEU A 101 0.25 7.48 -30.46
N LEU A 102 1.26 7.80 -29.64
CA LEU A 102 2.61 8.13 -30.10
C LEU A 102 3.66 7.15 -29.62
N LYS A 103 3.80 6.96 -28.30
CA LYS A 103 4.90 6.17 -27.72
C LYS A 103 4.46 5.49 -26.43
N VAL A 104 4.90 4.25 -26.22
CA VAL A 104 4.70 3.59 -24.92
C VAL A 104 5.63 4.26 -23.90
N LEU A 105 5.06 4.68 -22.77
CA LEU A 105 5.79 5.28 -21.65
C LEU A 105 6.12 4.24 -20.58
N GLY A 106 5.25 3.24 -20.42
CA GLY A 106 5.43 2.15 -19.47
C GLY A 106 4.44 1.01 -19.68
N LYS A 107 4.73 -0.13 -19.08
CA LYS A 107 3.89 -1.33 -19.11
C LYS A 107 3.74 -1.87 -17.69
N GLY A 108 2.50 -1.97 -17.22
CA GLY A 108 2.17 -2.57 -15.92
C GLY A 108 1.47 -3.91 -16.08
N THR A 109 1.17 -4.55 -14.95
CA THR A 109 0.45 -5.85 -14.88
C THR A 109 -0.90 -5.81 -15.58
N PHE A 110 -1.62 -4.69 -15.47
CA PHE A 110 -3.02 -4.57 -15.91
C PHE A 110 -3.18 -3.83 -17.24
N GLY A 111 -2.10 -3.27 -17.79
CA GLY A 111 -2.21 -2.34 -18.90
C GLY A 111 -0.91 -1.68 -19.33
N LYS A 112 -1.07 -0.61 -20.11
CA LYS A 112 0.04 0.18 -20.66
C LYS A 112 -0.25 1.66 -20.46
N VAL A 113 0.82 2.44 -20.33
CA VAL A 113 0.76 3.90 -20.36
C VAL A 113 1.36 4.36 -21.69
N ILE A 114 0.62 5.18 -22.43
CA ILE A 114 0.99 5.59 -23.78
C ILE A 114 0.94 7.12 -23.87
N LEU A 115 2.03 7.74 -24.32
CA LEU A 115 2.05 9.13 -24.75
C LEU A 115 1.11 9.29 -25.94
N CYS A 116 0.19 10.23 -25.84
CA CYS A 116 -0.78 10.52 -26.87
C CYS A 116 -0.95 12.03 -27.06
N GLN A 117 -1.44 12.43 -28.22
CA GLN A 117 -1.76 13.81 -28.55
C GLN A 117 -3.25 13.93 -28.83
N GLU A 118 -3.93 14.86 -28.18
CA GLU A 118 -5.34 15.16 -28.45
C GLU A 118 -5.48 15.81 -29.83
N ASN A 119 -6.33 15.25 -30.69
CA ASN A 119 -6.42 15.67 -32.09
C ASN A 119 -6.93 17.11 -32.25
N GLU A 120 -7.81 17.57 -31.36
CA GLU A 120 -8.44 18.89 -31.43
C GLU A 120 -7.53 20.01 -30.95
N THR A 121 -6.85 19.79 -29.82
CA THR A 121 -6.06 20.82 -29.14
C THR A 121 -4.56 20.71 -29.41
N GLY A 122 -4.10 19.57 -29.93
CA GLY A 122 -2.68 19.25 -30.08
C GLY A 122 -1.92 19.00 -28.78
N HIS A 123 -2.60 19.00 -27.62
CA HIS A 123 -1.96 18.83 -26.31
C HIS A 123 -1.53 17.37 -26.08
N PHE A 124 -0.42 17.20 -25.36
CA PHE A 124 0.14 15.88 -25.03
C PHE A 124 -0.34 15.38 -23.67
N TYR A 125 -0.65 14.09 -23.61
CA TYR A 125 -1.15 13.41 -22.41
C TYR A 125 -0.55 12.00 -22.27
N ALA A 126 -0.56 11.48 -21.04
CA ALA A 126 -0.31 10.08 -20.75
C ALA A 126 -1.64 9.33 -20.64
N MET A 127 -1.91 8.40 -21.55
CA MET A 127 -3.10 7.55 -21.51
C MET A 127 -2.77 6.20 -20.88
N LYS A 128 -3.28 5.94 -19.67
CA LYS A 128 -3.25 4.64 -18.98
C LYS A 128 -4.43 3.80 -19.48
N ILE A 129 -4.13 2.73 -20.22
CA ILE A 129 -5.11 1.82 -20.82
C ILE A 129 -5.07 0.49 -20.07
N LEU A 130 -6.15 0.16 -19.35
CA LEU A 130 -6.27 -1.01 -18.49
C LEU A 130 -7.26 -2.01 -19.08
N LYS A 131 -6.92 -3.30 -19.10
CA LYS A 131 -7.80 -4.34 -19.65
C LYS A 131 -8.79 -4.83 -18.61
N LYS A 132 -10.09 -4.66 -18.86
CA LYS A 132 -11.17 -4.99 -17.91
C LYS A 132 -11.14 -6.45 -17.47
N SER A 133 -10.88 -7.38 -18.39
CA SER A 133 -10.82 -8.82 -18.06
C SER A 133 -9.73 -9.12 -17.03
N VAL A 134 -8.57 -8.47 -17.14
CA VAL A 134 -7.42 -8.69 -16.24
C VAL A 134 -7.68 -8.07 -14.87
N LEU A 135 -8.31 -6.89 -14.82
CA LEU A 135 -8.71 -6.27 -13.55
C LEU A 135 -9.69 -7.14 -12.77
N ILE A 136 -10.64 -7.80 -13.45
CA ILE A 136 -11.59 -8.71 -12.81
C ILE A 136 -10.88 -9.98 -12.33
N GLU A 137 -10.05 -10.58 -13.17
CA GLU A 137 -9.30 -11.80 -12.85
C GLU A 137 -8.37 -11.60 -11.64
N LYS A 138 -7.78 -10.41 -11.51
CA LYS A 138 -6.85 -10.06 -10.43
C LYS A 138 -7.50 -9.37 -9.23
N GLU A 139 -8.82 -9.20 -9.24
CA GLU A 139 -9.60 -8.55 -8.16
C GLU A 139 -9.23 -7.07 -7.92
N GLU A 140 -8.74 -6.37 -8.95
CA GLU A 140 -8.19 -4.99 -8.90
C GLU A 140 -9.20 -3.89 -9.27
N VAL A 141 -10.47 -4.27 -9.43
CA VAL A 141 -11.54 -3.34 -9.83
C VAL A 141 -11.71 -2.23 -8.80
N VAL A 142 -11.64 -2.55 -7.50
CA VAL A 142 -11.82 -1.56 -6.43
C VAL A 142 -10.70 -0.52 -6.45
N HIS A 143 -9.44 -0.95 -6.53
CA HIS A 143 -8.28 -0.06 -6.62
C HIS A 143 -8.36 0.88 -7.83
N THR A 144 -8.73 0.33 -9.00
CA THR A 144 -8.90 1.13 -10.22
C THR A 144 -10.03 2.17 -10.09
N MET A 145 -11.13 1.82 -9.42
CA MET A 145 -12.23 2.76 -9.18
C MET A 145 -11.84 3.84 -8.16
N THR A 146 -11.08 3.48 -7.13
CA THR A 146 -10.52 4.44 -6.17
C THR A 146 -9.57 5.40 -6.85
N GLU A 147 -8.65 4.91 -7.70
CA GLU A 147 -7.75 5.75 -8.49
C GLU A 147 -8.54 6.81 -9.28
N ASN A 148 -9.59 6.39 -9.99
CA ASN A 148 -10.43 7.30 -10.76
C ASN A 148 -11.14 8.34 -9.87
N ARG A 149 -11.72 7.93 -8.73
CA ARG A 149 -12.42 8.85 -7.82
C ARG A 149 -11.46 9.88 -7.22
N VAL A 150 -10.33 9.43 -6.70
CA VAL A 150 -9.30 10.30 -6.10
C VAL A 150 -8.81 11.30 -7.13
N LEU A 151 -8.45 10.85 -8.33
CA LEU A 151 -7.99 11.72 -9.41
C LEU A 151 -9.04 12.72 -9.91
N GLN A 152 -10.34 12.38 -9.85
CA GLN A 152 -11.43 13.30 -10.21
C GLN A 152 -11.65 14.38 -9.15
N GLN A 153 -11.46 14.05 -7.86
CA GLN A 153 -11.76 14.93 -6.74
C GLN A 153 -10.56 15.77 -6.29
N CYS A 154 -9.35 15.26 -6.48
CA CYS A 154 -8.12 15.87 -5.98
C CYS A 154 -7.43 16.70 -7.06
N LYS A 155 -7.21 17.99 -6.77
CA LYS A 155 -6.45 18.90 -7.63
C LYS A 155 -5.39 19.62 -6.83
N HIS A 156 -4.13 19.31 -7.12
CA HIS A 156 -2.99 19.88 -6.42
C HIS A 156 -1.81 20.08 -7.39
N PRO A 157 -1.03 21.18 -7.30
CA PRO A 157 0.09 21.45 -8.22
C PRO A 157 1.11 20.32 -8.33
N PHE A 158 1.34 19.60 -7.23
CA PHE A 158 2.33 18.52 -7.11
C PHE A 158 1.74 17.10 -7.25
N MET A 159 0.54 16.98 -7.80
CA MET A 159 -0.08 15.68 -8.15
C MET A 159 -0.35 15.65 -9.65
N THR A 160 -0.36 14.46 -10.25
CA THR A 160 -0.80 14.31 -11.64
C THR A 160 -2.30 14.54 -11.76
N GLU A 161 -2.72 15.33 -12.76
CA GLU A 161 -4.13 15.59 -13.01
C GLU A 161 -4.74 14.58 -13.99
N LEU A 162 -5.94 14.09 -13.68
CA LEU A 162 -6.78 13.38 -14.63
C LEU A 162 -7.58 14.38 -15.46
N ARG A 163 -7.35 14.35 -16.77
CA ARG A 163 -8.05 15.20 -17.72
C ARG A 163 -9.35 14.58 -18.21
N TYR A 164 -9.29 13.32 -18.62
CA TYR A 164 -10.42 12.57 -19.14
C TYR A 164 -10.41 11.13 -18.64
N SER A 165 -11.58 10.56 -18.39
CA SER A 165 -11.74 9.11 -18.18
C SER A 165 -12.84 8.59 -19.09
N PHE A 166 -12.59 7.51 -19.81
CA PHE A 166 -13.62 6.85 -20.61
C PHE A 166 -13.39 5.34 -20.66
N THR A 167 -14.39 4.60 -21.13
CA THR A 167 -14.33 3.14 -21.21
C THR A 167 -14.70 2.66 -22.61
N THR A 168 -14.13 1.53 -22.99
CA THR A 168 -14.53 0.76 -24.17
C THR A 168 -15.10 -0.59 -23.70
N PRO A 169 -15.63 -1.46 -24.59
CA PRO A 169 -16.10 -2.78 -24.18
C PRO A 169 -15.04 -3.57 -23.39
N ASN A 170 -13.76 -3.45 -23.77
CA ASN A 170 -12.67 -4.26 -23.21
C ASN A 170 -11.71 -3.49 -22.30
N TYR A 171 -11.71 -2.15 -22.34
CA TYR A 171 -10.69 -1.33 -21.68
C TYR A 171 -11.26 -0.19 -20.83
N LEU A 172 -10.53 0.19 -19.77
CA LEU A 172 -10.66 1.46 -19.06
C LEU A 172 -9.51 2.37 -19.48
N CYS A 173 -9.78 3.64 -19.75
CA CYS A 173 -8.78 4.61 -20.22
C CYS A 173 -8.79 5.84 -19.31
N PHE A 174 -7.64 6.15 -18.72
CA PHE A 174 -7.39 7.39 -17.99
C PHE A 174 -6.42 8.24 -18.79
N VAL A 175 -6.85 9.44 -19.18
CA VAL A 175 -6.02 10.43 -19.87
C VAL A 175 -5.56 11.44 -18.83
N MET A 176 -4.27 11.39 -18.52
CA MET A 176 -3.64 12.14 -17.43
C MET A 176 -2.62 13.12 -17.99
N GLU A 177 -2.27 14.13 -17.19
CA GLU A 177 -1.14 15.02 -17.43
C GLU A 177 0.11 14.22 -17.82
N TYR A 178 0.77 14.59 -18.93
CA TYR A 178 2.06 14.01 -19.30
C TYR A 178 3.19 14.74 -18.58
N VAL A 179 3.95 14.00 -17.79
CA VAL A 179 5.09 14.50 -17.01
C VAL A 179 6.39 13.99 -17.62
N ASN A 180 7.16 14.87 -18.27
CA ASN A 180 8.25 14.49 -19.17
C ASN A 180 9.66 14.59 -18.55
N GLY A 181 9.81 15.06 -17.31
CA GLY A 181 11.10 15.11 -16.63
C GLY A 181 11.56 13.77 -16.05
N GLY A 182 10.73 12.72 -16.10
CA GLY A 182 11.08 11.36 -15.67
C GLY A 182 10.91 11.10 -14.17
N GLU A 183 11.14 9.85 -13.78
CA GLU A 183 11.05 9.38 -12.39
C GLU A 183 12.19 9.94 -11.52
N LEU A 184 11.87 10.30 -10.29
CA LEU A 184 12.85 10.79 -9.32
C LEU A 184 13.88 9.70 -8.99
N PHE A 185 13.45 8.43 -8.98
CA PHE A 185 14.31 7.26 -8.87
C PHE A 185 15.44 7.26 -9.91
N PHE A 186 15.13 7.48 -11.19
CA PHE A 186 16.14 7.55 -12.27
C PHE A 186 17.19 8.64 -12.02
N HIS A 187 16.75 9.82 -11.57
CA HIS A 187 17.67 10.92 -11.28
C HIS A 187 18.55 10.65 -10.07
N LEU A 188 17.99 10.03 -9.02
CA LEU A 188 18.78 9.65 -7.84
C LEU A 188 19.78 8.55 -8.18
N GLN A 189 19.41 7.54 -8.97
CA GLN A 189 20.35 6.51 -9.40
C GLN A 189 21.55 7.08 -10.17
N ARG A 190 21.30 8.08 -11.02
CA ARG A 190 22.35 8.76 -11.78
C ARG A 190 23.25 9.61 -10.87
N ASP A 191 22.65 10.41 -10.00
CA ASP A 191 23.37 11.39 -9.17
C ASP A 191 23.91 10.75 -7.86
N ARG A 192 23.51 9.50 -7.57
CA ARG A 192 23.78 8.68 -6.36
C ARG A 192 23.17 9.20 -5.07
N VAL A 193 23.31 10.49 -4.81
CA VAL A 193 22.82 11.19 -3.62
C VAL A 193 22.41 12.60 -4.01
N PHE A 194 21.31 13.09 -3.48
CA PHE A 194 20.94 14.50 -3.56
C PHE A 194 21.49 15.30 -2.38
N SER A 195 21.87 16.55 -2.62
CA SER A 195 22.17 17.50 -1.55
C SER A 195 20.94 17.73 -0.66
N GLU A 196 21.15 18.08 0.61
CA GLU A 196 20.05 18.37 1.55
C GLU A 196 19.12 19.48 1.05
N GLU A 197 19.62 20.52 0.38
CA GLU A 197 18.76 21.58 -0.20
C GLU A 197 17.83 21.04 -1.30
N ARG A 198 18.33 20.13 -2.14
CA ARG A 198 17.52 19.47 -3.17
C ARG A 198 16.50 18.51 -2.56
N ALA A 199 16.90 17.71 -1.57
CA ALA A 199 15.98 16.83 -0.86
C ALA A 199 14.92 17.61 -0.05
N LYS A 200 15.29 18.77 0.52
CA LYS A 200 14.38 19.69 1.21
C LYS A 200 13.33 20.26 0.27
N PHE A 201 13.75 20.72 -0.92
CA PHE A 201 12.82 21.21 -1.93
C PHE A 201 11.78 20.15 -2.31
N TYR A 202 12.22 18.95 -2.71
CA TYR A 202 11.29 17.87 -3.07
C TYR A 202 10.45 17.38 -1.88
N GLY A 203 11.06 17.22 -0.70
CA GLY A 203 10.38 16.83 0.52
C GLY A 203 9.27 17.82 0.91
N ALA A 204 9.49 19.12 0.72
CA ALA A 204 8.48 20.14 0.97
C ALA A 204 7.31 20.08 -0.03
N GLU A 205 7.56 19.84 -1.32
CA GLU A 205 6.49 19.67 -2.32
C GLU A 205 5.65 18.42 -2.04
N ILE A 206 6.30 17.31 -1.68
CA ILE A 206 5.62 16.06 -1.27
C ILE A 206 4.78 16.30 0.00
N THR A 207 5.33 17.02 0.99
CA THR A 207 4.62 17.38 2.23
C THR A 207 3.32 18.12 1.95
N LEU A 208 3.33 19.10 1.03
CA LEU A 208 2.13 19.83 0.63
C LEU A 208 1.10 18.93 -0.05
N ALA A 209 1.53 18.04 -0.95
CA ALA A 209 0.63 17.12 -1.64
C ALA A 209 -0.01 16.09 -0.69
N LEU A 210 0.76 15.51 0.23
CA LEU A 210 0.23 14.60 1.27
C LEU A 210 -0.73 15.32 2.20
N GLY A 211 -0.37 16.52 2.68
CA GLY A 211 -1.25 17.33 3.52
C GLY A 211 -2.58 17.66 2.83
N TYR A 212 -2.55 17.95 1.54
CA TYR A 212 -3.77 18.13 0.75
C TYR A 212 -4.62 16.85 0.71
N LEU A 213 -4.02 15.69 0.42
CA LEU A 213 -4.73 14.40 0.43
C LEU A 213 -5.35 14.09 1.79
N HIS A 214 -4.59 14.26 2.87
CA HIS A 214 -5.09 14.06 4.23
C HIS A 214 -6.23 15.02 4.57
N HIS A 215 -6.18 16.26 4.08
CA HIS A 215 -7.28 17.21 4.22
C HIS A 215 -8.54 16.77 3.45
N GLN A 216 -8.38 16.07 2.32
CA GLN A 216 -9.47 15.41 1.60
C GLN A 216 -9.89 14.06 2.21
N ASN A 217 -9.36 13.69 3.38
CA ASN A 217 -9.55 12.39 4.03
C ASN A 217 -9.10 11.20 3.16
N VAL A 218 -8.03 11.39 2.40
CA VAL A 218 -7.39 10.35 1.58
C VAL A 218 -5.99 10.08 2.14
N VAL A 219 -5.65 8.81 2.33
CA VAL A 219 -4.26 8.37 2.61
C VAL A 219 -3.70 7.72 1.35
N TYR A 220 -2.47 8.07 0.98
CA TYR A 220 -1.84 7.70 -0.29
C TYR A 220 -1.28 6.27 -0.30
N ARG A 221 -0.55 5.88 0.75
CA ARG A 221 -0.06 4.53 1.08
C ARG A 221 0.99 3.89 0.15
N ASP A 222 1.40 4.54 -0.94
CA ASP A 222 2.43 4.00 -1.86
C ASP A 222 3.50 5.03 -2.20
N LEU A 223 3.98 5.76 -1.18
CA LEU A 223 5.03 6.76 -1.36
C LEU A 223 6.40 6.09 -1.53
N LYS A 224 6.96 6.24 -2.73
CA LYS A 224 8.26 5.71 -3.16
C LYS A 224 8.84 6.55 -4.31
N LEU A 225 10.13 6.43 -4.58
CA LEU A 225 10.81 7.25 -5.60
C LEU A 225 10.29 7.02 -7.02
N GLU A 226 9.75 5.84 -7.31
CA GLU A 226 9.19 5.45 -8.60
C GLU A 226 7.85 6.14 -8.88
N ASN A 227 7.09 6.48 -7.83
CA ASN A 227 5.81 7.19 -7.95
C ASN A 227 5.97 8.71 -7.93
N LEU A 228 7.20 9.22 -7.84
CA LEU A 228 7.52 10.64 -7.86
C LEU A 228 8.13 10.99 -9.21
N LEU A 229 7.44 11.83 -9.98
CA LEU A 229 7.91 12.31 -11.27
C LEU A 229 8.36 13.77 -11.16
N LEU A 230 9.18 14.22 -12.11
CA LEU A 230 9.53 15.64 -12.28
C LEU A 230 8.87 16.21 -13.53
N ASP A 231 8.19 17.35 -13.40
CA ASP A 231 7.71 18.10 -14.56
C ASP A 231 8.85 18.79 -15.32
N LYS A 232 8.52 19.39 -16.48
CA LYS A 232 9.48 20.09 -17.34
C LYS A 232 10.28 21.20 -16.65
N ASP A 233 9.78 21.74 -15.55
CA ASP A 233 10.42 22.82 -14.79
C ASP A 233 11.21 22.29 -13.59
N GLY A 234 10.99 21.04 -13.19
CA GLY A 234 11.71 20.34 -12.13
C GLY A 234 10.93 20.21 -10.82
N HIS A 235 9.62 20.41 -10.85
CA HIS A 235 8.75 20.23 -9.68
C HIS A 235 8.21 18.80 -9.59
N ILE A 236 7.94 18.35 -8.36
CA ILE A 236 7.36 17.04 -8.07
C ILE A 236 5.96 16.91 -8.64
N LYS A 237 5.67 15.72 -9.15
CA LYS A 237 4.33 15.22 -9.48
C LYS A 237 4.19 13.82 -8.89
N ILE A 238 3.38 13.68 -7.83
CA ILE A 238 2.97 12.37 -7.31
C ILE A 238 2.04 11.72 -8.34
N ALA A 239 2.36 10.48 -8.72
CA ALA A 239 1.60 9.66 -9.64
C ALA A 239 1.06 8.39 -8.96
N ASP A 240 0.29 7.59 -9.68
CA ASP A 240 -0.29 6.30 -9.23
C ASP A 240 -1.08 6.35 -7.91
N PHE A 241 -2.40 6.58 -8.03
CA PHE A 241 -3.31 6.67 -6.88
C PHE A 241 -4.09 5.36 -6.64
N GLY A 242 -3.65 4.24 -7.23
CA GLY A 242 -4.33 2.95 -7.14
C GLY A 242 -4.47 2.41 -5.72
N LEU A 243 -3.52 2.70 -4.84
CA LEU A 243 -3.50 2.24 -3.46
C LEU A 243 -4.05 3.25 -2.46
N CYS A 244 -4.62 4.37 -2.91
CA CYS A 244 -5.23 5.34 -2.01
C CYS A 244 -6.39 4.75 -1.20
N LYS A 245 -6.65 5.36 -0.04
CA LYS A 245 -7.79 5.03 0.82
C LYS A 245 -8.56 6.30 1.19
N GLU A 246 -9.82 6.37 0.77
CA GLU A 246 -10.77 7.43 1.12
C GLU A 246 -11.37 7.22 2.52
N ASP A 247 -12.09 8.22 3.03
CA ASP A 247 -12.74 8.23 4.35
C ASP A 247 -11.80 8.11 5.55
N MET A 248 -10.53 8.48 5.36
CA MET A 248 -9.48 8.43 6.37
C MET A 248 -9.37 9.77 7.11
N TYR A 249 -10.37 10.12 7.93
CA TYR A 249 -10.28 11.27 8.84
C TYR A 249 -9.28 11.02 10.00
N TYR A 250 -8.89 12.05 10.77
CA TYR A 250 -8.03 11.82 11.94
C TYR A 250 -8.69 10.85 12.94
N GLY A 251 -7.99 9.78 13.30
CA GLY A 251 -8.51 8.69 14.13
C GLY A 251 -9.24 7.57 13.37
N ALA A 252 -9.50 7.73 12.07
CA ALA A 252 -9.95 6.62 11.22
C ALA A 252 -8.78 5.69 10.90
N SER A 253 -9.06 4.39 10.81
CA SER A 253 -8.07 3.35 10.54
C SER A 253 -8.46 2.42 9.39
N THR A 254 -7.46 1.71 8.86
CA THR A 254 -7.65 0.62 7.92
C THR A 254 -6.65 -0.51 8.20
N LYS A 255 -6.93 -1.71 7.66
CA LYS A 255 -6.13 -2.94 7.85
C LYS A 255 -5.61 -3.55 6.55
N THR A 256 -5.80 -2.88 5.42
CA THR A 256 -5.40 -3.47 4.14
C THR A 256 -3.88 -3.50 4.02
N PHE A 257 -3.27 -4.68 4.03
CA PHE A 257 -1.85 -4.82 3.74
C PHE A 257 -1.57 -4.48 2.25
N CYS A 258 -0.90 -3.35 2.00
CA CYS A 258 -0.56 -2.88 0.65
C CYS A 258 0.62 -1.91 0.70
N GLY A 259 1.26 -1.71 -0.44
CA GLY A 259 2.46 -0.87 -0.60
C GLY A 259 3.69 -1.69 -0.97
N THR A 260 4.83 -1.01 -1.08
CA THR A 260 6.11 -1.63 -1.48
C THR A 260 6.91 -2.00 -0.23
N PRO A 261 7.37 -3.27 -0.07
CA PRO A 261 7.95 -3.78 1.18
C PRO A 261 8.97 -2.88 1.88
N GLU A 262 9.90 -2.31 1.12
CA GLU A 262 10.98 -1.46 1.60
C GLU A 262 10.52 -0.10 2.15
N TYR A 263 9.30 0.31 1.79
CA TYR A 263 8.66 1.57 2.17
C TYR A 263 7.53 1.39 3.20
N LEU A 264 7.17 0.15 3.54
CA LEU A 264 6.08 -0.14 4.47
C LEU A 264 6.41 0.39 5.87
N ALA A 265 5.43 1.04 6.49
CA ALA A 265 5.52 1.47 7.87
C ALA A 265 5.39 0.26 8.84
N PRO A 266 6.02 0.31 10.02
CA PRO A 266 5.98 -0.78 11.00
C PRO A 266 4.56 -1.25 11.34
N GLU A 267 3.62 -0.31 11.51
CA GLU A 267 2.23 -0.64 11.85
C GLU A 267 1.48 -1.38 10.72
N VAL A 268 1.89 -1.20 9.46
CA VAL A 268 1.31 -1.96 8.32
C VAL A 268 1.82 -3.41 8.35
N LEU A 269 3.06 -3.63 8.75
CA LEU A 269 3.67 -4.97 8.85
C LEU A 269 3.10 -5.80 10.00
N LEU A 270 2.69 -5.15 11.09
CA LEU A 270 2.12 -5.81 12.27
C LEU A 270 0.63 -6.18 12.10
N ASP A 271 0.04 -5.96 10.92
CA ASP A 271 -1.40 -6.14 10.64
C ASP A 271 -2.29 -5.35 11.62
N ASN A 272 -1.76 -4.24 12.15
CA ASN A 272 -2.49 -3.34 13.03
C ASN A 272 -3.39 -2.41 12.21
N ASP A 273 -4.39 -1.86 12.89
CA ASP A 273 -5.10 -0.68 12.38
C ASP A 273 -4.12 0.47 12.18
N TYR A 274 -4.06 1.03 10.97
CA TYR A 274 -3.17 2.15 10.65
C TYR A 274 -3.95 3.31 9.99
N GLY A 275 -3.39 4.51 10.13
CA GLY A 275 -3.99 5.75 9.66
C GLY A 275 -3.05 6.56 8.74
N ARG A 276 -3.21 7.88 8.76
CA ARG A 276 -2.44 8.85 7.96
C ARG A 276 -0.93 8.84 8.22
N SER A 277 -0.51 8.39 9.40
CA SER A 277 0.89 8.33 9.84
C SER A 277 1.81 7.53 8.91
N VAL A 278 1.25 6.62 8.11
CA VAL A 278 2.01 5.78 7.17
C VAL A 278 2.61 6.61 6.02
N ASP A 279 1.95 7.68 5.59
CA ASP A 279 2.46 8.54 4.53
C ASP A 279 3.65 9.38 5.02
N TRP A 280 3.67 9.74 6.31
CA TRP A 280 4.82 10.42 6.94
C TRP A 280 6.02 9.50 7.13
N TRP A 281 5.78 8.21 7.40
CA TRP A 281 6.85 7.20 7.34
C TRP A 281 7.42 7.10 5.93
N GLY A 282 6.56 6.99 4.91
CA GLY A 282 6.97 6.98 3.51
C GLY A 282 7.79 8.21 3.11
N LEU A 283 7.41 9.40 3.60
CA LEU A 283 8.17 10.63 3.40
C LEU A 283 9.56 10.52 4.03
N GLY A 284 9.65 9.96 5.24
CA GLY A 284 10.91 9.66 5.92
C GLY A 284 11.81 8.74 5.10
N VAL A 285 11.25 7.66 4.53
CA VAL A 285 12.01 6.70 3.70
C VAL A 285 12.52 7.38 2.43
N VAL A 286 11.66 8.10 1.71
CA VAL A 286 12.01 8.82 0.48
C VAL A 286 13.08 9.89 0.75
N MET A 287 12.92 10.70 1.80
CA MET A 287 13.90 11.72 2.17
C MET A 287 15.23 11.11 2.60
N TYR A 288 15.18 10.00 3.35
CA TYR A 288 16.38 9.24 3.71
C TYR A 288 17.09 8.79 2.45
N GLU A 289 16.40 8.14 1.51
CA GLU A 289 17.02 7.63 0.29
C GLU A 289 17.65 8.74 -0.55
N MET A 290 16.97 9.88 -0.70
CA MET A 290 17.52 11.05 -1.40
C MET A 290 18.83 11.55 -0.77
N MET A 291 18.90 11.68 0.57
CA MET A 291 20.07 12.25 1.27
C MET A 291 21.17 11.22 1.56
N CYS A 292 20.80 9.94 1.67
CA CYS A 292 21.69 8.85 2.03
C CYS A 292 22.21 8.08 0.82
N GLY A 293 21.46 8.05 -0.29
CA GLY A 293 21.73 7.27 -1.51
C GLY A 293 21.42 5.79 -1.39
N ARG A 294 20.69 5.40 -0.35
CA ARG A 294 20.28 4.02 -0.03
C ARG A 294 19.04 4.04 0.85
N LEU A 295 18.29 2.95 0.84
CA LEU A 295 17.16 2.75 1.76
C LEU A 295 17.62 2.70 3.24
N PRO A 296 16.77 3.13 4.19
CA PRO A 296 17.08 3.04 5.62
C PRO A 296 17.15 1.59 6.11
N PHE A 297 16.34 0.71 5.53
CA PHE A 297 16.31 -0.73 5.78
C PHE A 297 16.32 -1.46 4.44
N TYR A 298 17.13 -2.52 4.32
CA TYR A 298 17.20 -3.30 3.10
C TYR A 298 17.66 -4.72 3.39
N SER A 299 16.99 -5.69 2.79
CA SER A 299 17.41 -7.08 2.72
C SER A 299 16.77 -7.71 1.48
N SER A 300 17.46 -8.66 0.85
CA SER A 300 16.86 -9.48 -0.21
C SER A 300 15.84 -10.49 0.33
N ASP A 301 15.89 -10.79 1.63
CA ASP A 301 14.92 -11.61 2.32
C ASP A 301 13.88 -10.70 3.01
N HIS A 302 12.62 -10.84 2.62
CA HIS A 302 11.51 -10.05 3.16
C HIS A 302 11.28 -10.29 4.65
N GLU A 303 11.51 -11.50 5.18
CA GLU A 303 11.39 -11.75 6.62
C GLU A 303 12.42 -10.93 7.39
N VAL A 304 13.66 -10.92 6.91
CA VAL A 304 14.74 -10.10 7.49
C VAL A 304 14.45 -8.61 7.32
N LEU A 305 13.98 -8.18 6.14
CA LEU A 305 13.60 -6.78 5.90
C LEU A 305 12.53 -6.31 6.89
N PHE A 306 11.50 -7.12 7.11
CA PHE A 306 10.43 -6.79 8.06
C PHE A 306 10.97 -6.72 9.49
N GLU A 307 11.88 -7.61 9.90
CA GLU A 307 12.55 -7.52 11.19
C GLU A 307 13.36 -6.23 11.34
N LEU A 308 14.12 -5.83 10.31
CA LEU A 308 14.84 -4.55 10.30
C LEU A 308 13.88 -3.36 10.46
N ILE A 309 12.79 -3.34 9.70
CA ILE A 309 11.78 -2.26 9.77
C ILE A 309 11.13 -2.22 11.15
N LEU A 310 10.87 -3.36 11.78
CA LEU A 310 10.20 -3.44 13.08
C LEU A 310 11.13 -3.18 14.28
N GLN A 311 12.41 -3.50 14.18
CA GLN A 311 13.31 -3.52 15.35
C GLN A 311 14.48 -2.55 15.24
N ASP A 312 15.13 -2.47 14.08
CA ASP A 312 16.39 -1.76 13.98
C ASP A 312 16.21 -0.24 14.00
N ASN A 313 17.12 0.44 14.69
CA ASN A 313 17.19 1.89 14.62
C ASN A 313 17.83 2.31 13.30
N VAL A 314 17.30 3.37 12.69
CA VAL A 314 17.86 3.94 11.47
C VAL A 314 19.26 4.48 11.75
N SER A 315 20.21 4.14 10.89
CA SER A 315 21.58 4.66 10.96
C SER A 315 21.76 5.89 10.08
N PHE A 316 22.36 6.95 10.61
CA PHE A 316 22.59 8.20 9.87
C PHE A 316 24.07 8.41 9.54
N PRO A 317 24.41 8.73 8.29
CA PRO A 317 25.77 9.12 7.96
C PRO A 317 26.18 10.43 8.66
N ALA A 318 27.40 10.50 9.18
CA ALA A 318 27.93 11.68 9.89
C ALA A 318 27.98 12.98 9.03
N ARG A 319 27.86 12.85 7.71
CA ARG A 319 27.81 14.00 6.78
C ARG A 319 26.48 14.77 6.82
N LEU A 320 25.40 14.15 7.35
CA LEU A 320 24.10 14.81 7.41
C LEU A 320 24.11 15.90 8.48
N SER A 321 23.51 17.04 8.19
CA SER A 321 23.30 18.10 9.15
C SER A 321 22.42 17.66 10.31
N HIS A 322 22.53 18.33 11.46
CA HIS A 322 21.67 18.02 12.61
C HIS A 322 20.17 18.15 12.28
N PRO A 323 19.68 19.20 11.58
CA PRO A 323 18.28 19.26 11.17
C PRO A 323 17.83 18.11 10.26
N ALA A 324 18.71 17.62 9.37
CA ALA A 324 18.42 16.49 8.50
C ALA A 324 18.32 15.17 9.29
N GLN A 325 19.24 14.93 10.22
CA GLN A 325 19.17 13.75 11.10
C GLN A 325 17.93 13.80 11.98
N ASP A 326 17.62 14.97 12.57
CA ASP A 326 16.46 15.16 13.43
C ASP A 326 15.15 14.89 12.68
N ILE A 327 14.94 15.47 11.48
CA ILE A 327 13.69 15.23 10.74
C ILE A 327 13.52 13.76 10.36
N LEU A 328 14.58 13.12 9.85
CA LEU A 328 14.53 11.72 9.46
C LEU A 328 14.26 10.82 10.67
N SER A 329 14.92 11.09 11.81
CA SER A 329 14.72 10.33 13.03
C SER A 329 13.28 10.41 13.54
N ARG A 330 12.61 11.56 13.38
CA ARG A 330 11.24 11.79 13.83
C ARG A 330 10.17 11.27 12.86
N LEU A 331 10.42 11.33 11.54
CA LEU A 331 9.55 10.72 10.54
C LEU A 331 9.63 9.19 10.56
N LEU A 332 10.80 8.63 10.91
CA LEU A 332 11.04 7.18 10.98
C LEU A 332 10.91 6.61 12.41
N ILE A 333 10.14 7.28 13.28
CA ILE A 333 9.72 6.71 14.56
C ILE A 333 8.75 5.56 14.29
N LYS A 334 8.99 4.41 14.93
CA LYS A 334 8.21 3.21 14.68
C LYS A 334 6.78 3.29 15.23
N ASP A 335 6.61 3.88 16.41
CA ASP A 335 5.28 4.18 16.97
C ASP A 335 4.61 5.32 16.17
N PRO A 336 3.48 5.07 15.48
CA PRO A 336 2.82 6.08 14.67
C PRO A 336 2.30 7.28 15.48
N THR A 337 2.00 7.10 16.77
CA THR A 337 1.46 8.19 17.61
C THR A 337 2.54 9.17 18.07
N SER A 338 3.78 8.70 18.16
CA SER A 338 4.97 9.51 18.47
C SER A 338 5.68 10.03 17.22
N ARG A 339 5.30 9.56 16.03
CA ARG A 339 5.88 9.96 14.74
C ARG A 339 5.52 11.39 14.39
N LEU A 340 6.46 12.13 13.79
CA LEU A 340 6.19 13.48 13.29
C LEU A 340 5.09 13.45 12.23
N GLY A 341 4.03 14.24 12.43
CA GLY A 341 2.83 14.22 11.59
C GLY A 341 1.81 13.15 11.99
N GLY A 342 2.09 12.33 13.01
CA GLY A 342 1.16 11.34 13.53
C GLY A 342 0.06 11.93 14.42
N GLY A 343 0.24 13.16 14.92
CA GLY A 343 -0.72 13.84 15.77
C GLY A 343 -1.86 14.52 15.00
N VAL A 344 -2.74 15.19 15.74
CA VAL A 344 -3.94 15.88 15.20
C VAL A 344 -3.57 16.97 14.20
N GLN A 345 -2.38 17.57 14.35
CA GLN A 345 -1.91 18.66 13.52
C GLN A 345 -1.31 18.16 12.18
N ASP A 346 -1.02 16.87 12.06
CA ASP A 346 -0.65 16.19 10.82
C ASP A 346 0.42 16.96 10.03
N VAL A 347 0.11 17.42 8.82
CA VAL A 347 1.03 18.18 7.96
C VAL A 347 1.66 19.40 8.65
N LEU A 348 0.96 20.07 9.57
CA LEU A 348 1.48 21.27 10.24
C LEU A 348 2.68 20.94 11.14
N GLU A 349 2.72 19.75 11.74
CA GLU A 349 3.86 19.30 12.55
C GLU A 349 5.11 19.15 11.68
N VAL A 350 4.95 18.54 10.51
CA VAL A 350 6.03 18.33 9.53
C VAL A 350 6.50 19.68 8.98
N MET A 351 5.58 20.56 8.60
CA MET A 351 5.90 21.89 8.05
C MET A 351 6.66 22.78 9.05
N ALA A 352 6.38 22.64 10.36
CA ALA A 352 7.01 23.42 11.42
C ALA A 352 8.42 22.92 11.79
N HIS A 353 8.85 21.77 11.28
CA HIS A 353 10.14 21.18 11.62
C HIS A 353 11.32 22.06 11.16
N LEU A 354 12.38 22.14 11.97
CA LEU A 354 13.54 23.03 11.73
C LEU A 354 14.21 22.81 10.37
N PHE A 355 14.22 21.58 9.87
CA PHE A 355 14.73 21.25 8.53
C PHE A 355 14.05 22.05 7.41
N PHE A 356 12.77 22.40 7.56
CA PHE A 356 11.99 23.19 6.61
C PHE A 356 11.87 24.67 7.00
N ALA A 357 12.60 25.16 8.01
CA ALA A 357 12.47 26.53 8.50
C ALA A 357 12.73 27.62 7.43
N SER A 358 13.50 27.30 6.39
CA SER A 358 13.78 28.20 5.27
C SER A 358 12.75 28.15 4.14
N VAL A 359 11.75 27.27 4.23
CA VAL A 359 10.74 27.06 3.18
C VAL A 359 9.61 28.08 3.35
N ASP A 360 9.38 28.88 2.31
CA ASP A 360 8.17 29.67 2.17
C ASP A 360 7.10 28.81 1.49
N TRP A 361 6.21 28.22 2.31
CA TRP A 361 5.19 27.27 1.87
C TRP A 361 4.19 27.89 0.87
N ASP A 362 3.85 29.17 1.04
CA ASP A 362 2.94 29.91 0.16
C ASP A 362 3.55 30.14 -1.22
N ARG A 363 4.84 30.49 -1.28
CA ARG A 363 5.57 30.59 -2.54
C ARG A 363 5.79 29.23 -3.17
N LEU A 364 6.04 28.19 -2.36
CA LEU A 364 6.25 26.84 -2.86
C LEU A 364 5.00 26.32 -3.57
N ILE A 365 3.81 26.40 -2.94
CA ILE A 365 2.56 25.92 -3.55
C ILE A 365 2.18 26.67 -4.84
N ARG A 366 2.55 27.96 -4.95
CA ARG A 366 2.39 28.75 -6.17
C ARG A 366 3.44 28.48 -7.24
N LYS A 367 4.44 27.63 -6.94
CA LYS A 367 5.61 27.35 -7.78
C LYS A 367 6.45 28.60 -8.06
N ASP A 368 6.49 29.55 -7.12
CA ASP A 368 7.30 30.78 -7.18
C ASP A 368 8.75 30.56 -6.71
N ILE A 369 9.08 29.36 -6.25
CA ILE A 369 10.43 28.95 -5.85
C ILE A 369 11.06 28.17 -6.99
N GLN A 370 12.22 28.62 -7.47
CA GLN A 370 12.93 27.96 -8.55
C GLN A 370 13.40 26.56 -8.13
N PRO A 371 13.10 25.49 -8.90
CA PRO A 371 13.61 24.16 -8.62
C PRO A 371 15.15 24.10 -8.63
N PRO A 372 15.76 23.34 -7.71
CA PRO A 372 17.22 23.20 -7.61
C PRO A 372 17.83 22.43 -8.78
N TRP A 373 17.01 21.68 -9.51
CA TRP A 373 17.40 20.97 -10.73
C TRP A 373 16.24 20.99 -11.71
N LYS A 374 16.54 21.34 -12.97
CA LYS A 374 15.59 21.38 -14.07
C LYS A 374 15.93 20.30 -15.10
N PRO A 375 14.96 19.48 -15.55
CA PRO A 375 15.21 18.52 -16.62
C PRO A 375 15.61 19.20 -17.93
N ASP A 376 16.53 18.58 -18.66
CA ASP A 376 16.97 19.01 -19.98
C ASP A 376 16.06 18.40 -21.05
N VAL A 377 14.79 18.83 -21.04
CA VAL A 377 13.77 18.50 -22.04
C VAL A 377 13.60 19.65 -23.03
N VAL A 378 13.49 19.33 -24.32
CA VAL A 378 13.41 20.33 -25.38
C VAL A 378 12.00 20.89 -25.56
N ASP A 379 10.99 20.02 -25.48
CA ASP A 379 9.58 20.36 -25.66
C ASP A 379 8.65 19.35 -24.94
N GLU A 380 7.34 19.57 -25.04
CA GLU A 380 6.30 18.77 -24.36
C GLU A 380 6.19 17.32 -24.87
N LYS A 381 6.75 17.00 -26.06
CA LYS A 381 6.76 15.63 -26.61
C LYS A 381 8.09 14.91 -26.35
N ASP A 382 9.03 15.58 -25.68
CA ASP A 382 10.34 15.00 -25.41
C ASP A 382 10.20 13.75 -24.54
N THR A 383 10.82 12.66 -24.98
CA THR A 383 10.78 11.35 -24.31
C THR A 383 12.17 10.90 -23.89
N LYS A 384 13.11 11.84 -23.75
CA LYS A 384 14.50 11.60 -23.33
C LYS A 384 14.61 10.78 -22.05
N TYR A 385 13.75 11.08 -21.07
CA TYR A 385 13.72 10.42 -19.76
C TYR A 385 12.79 9.21 -19.69
N VAL A 386 12.22 8.76 -20.81
CA VAL A 386 11.53 7.46 -20.88
C VAL A 386 12.59 6.35 -20.90
N PRO A 387 12.46 5.28 -20.10
CA PRO A 387 13.41 4.17 -20.09
C PRO A 387 13.65 3.57 -21.47
N ASP A 388 14.89 3.13 -21.74
CA ASP A 388 15.33 2.64 -23.05
C ASP A 388 14.50 1.45 -23.55
N GLU A 389 14.04 0.59 -22.63
CA GLU A 389 13.18 -0.56 -22.94
C GLU A 389 11.84 -0.18 -23.58
N PHE A 390 11.38 1.07 -23.41
CA PHE A 390 10.16 1.59 -24.02
C PHE A 390 10.44 2.53 -25.22
N LYS A 391 11.71 2.69 -25.63
CA LYS A 391 12.06 3.49 -26.81
C LYS A 391 11.80 2.77 -28.12
N ASP A 392 11.64 1.45 -28.10
CA ASP A 392 11.40 0.66 -29.31
C ASP A 392 9.94 0.78 -29.80
N THR A 393 9.77 1.28 -31.02
CA THR A 393 8.47 1.60 -31.65
C THR A 393 7.66 0.38 -32.11
N SER A 394 8.23 -0.83 -32.01
CA SER A 394 7.59 -2.09 -32.42
C SER A 394 6.33 -2.46 -31.60
N PHE A 395 6.06 -1.77 -30.49
CA PHE A 395 4.92 -2.01 -29.59
C PHE A 395 3.61 -1.29 -29.95
N LEU A 396 3.61 -0.37 -30.94
CA LEU A 396 2.40 0.35 -31.37
C LEU A 396 1.38 -0.52 -32.12
N ILE A 397 1.81 -1.69 -32.63
CA ILE A 397 1.00 -2.55 -33.50
C ILE A 397 -0.20 -3.19 -32.78
N ILE A 398 -0.14 -3.37 -31.46
CA ILE A 398 -1.16 -4.14 -30.73
C ILE A 398 -2.44 -3.34 -30.43
N VAL A 399 -2.39 -2.00 -30.33
CA VAL A 399 -3.59 -1.21 -30.00
C VAL A 399 -4.50 -1.02 -31.22
N ASN A 400 -3.93 -0.98 -32.43
CA ASN A 400 -4.68 -0.86 -33.69
C ASN A 400 -5.33 -2.18 -34.16
N CYS A 401 -4.99 -3.33 -33.57
CA CYS A 401 -5.60 -4.61 -33.93
C CYS A 401 -7.00 -4.80 -33.33
N ASP A 402 -7.30 -4.18 -32.18
CA ASP A 402 -8.62 -4.26 -31.54
C ASP A 402 -9.61 -3.19 -32.05
N SER A 403 -9.12 -2.18 -32.78
CA SER A 403 -9.97 -1.13 -33.39
C SER A 403 -10.55 -1.51 -34.75
N LYS A 404 -10.24 -2.71 -35.28
CA LYS A 404 -10.82 -3.22 -36.54
C LYS A 404 -11.76 -4.39 -36.29
N GLY A 405 -12.80 -4.16 -35.49
CA GLY A 405 -14.07 -4.85 -35.66
C GLY A 405 -14.98 -4.00 -36.54
N ILE A 406 -15.39 -4.54 -37.70
CA ILE A 406 -16.28 -3.94 -38.74
C ILE A 406 -15.53 -3.16 -39.85
N SER A 407 -14.92 -3.86 -40.80
CA SER A 407 -15.51 -4.13 -42.14
C SER A 407 -14.50 -4.88 -43.01
N SER A 408 -15.01 -5.83 -43.78
CA SER A 408 -14.27 -6.59 -44.78
C SER A 408 -13.66 -5.69 -45.89
N ASN A 409 -12.56 -6.19 -46.45
CA ASN A 409 -11.87 -5.76 -47.68
C ASN A 409 -10.99 -4.50 -47.61
N CYS A 410 -9.68 -4.70 -47.45
CA CYS A 410 -8.70 -4.23 -48.45
C CYS A 410 -7.34 -4.93 -48.25
N ALA A 411 -6.86 -5.57 -49.31
CA ALA A 411 -5.52 -6.11 -49.40
C ALA A 411 -4.47 -4.99 -49.46
N THR A 412 -3.31 -5.19 -48.84
CA THR A 412 -1.96 -4.86 -49.38
C THR A 412 -0.86 -5.35 -48.43
N GLN A 413 -0.58 -6.64 -48.53
CA GLN A 413 0.75 -7.22 -48.76
C GLN A 413 1.97 -6.27 -48.74
N LYS A 414 2.78 -6.33 -47.67
CA LYS A 414 4.25 -6.45 -47.66
C LYS A 414 4.82 -6.05 -46.28
N CYS A 415 5.20 -7.06 -45.49
CA CYS A 415 6.43 -7.10 -44.67
C CYS A 415 6.41 -8.37 -43.80
N ALA A 416 6.35 -9.52 -44.47
CA ALA A 416 6.66 -10.82 -43.88
C ALA A 416 7.84 -11.40 -44.65
N SER A 417 9.05 -10.90 -44.36
CA SER A 417 10.33 -11.46 -44.82
C SER A 417 11.49 -10.64 -44.24
N SER A 418 11.77 -10.81 -42.94
CA SER A 418 13.10 -10.62 -42.33
C SER A 418 13.05 -11.02 -40.85
N LEU A 419 12.83 -12.30 -40.59
CA LEU A 419 12.98 -12.91 -39.26
C LEU A 419 13.42 -14.37 -39.44
N LYS A 420 14.57 -14.55 -40.11
CA LYS A 420 15.36 -15.78 -40.11
C LYS A 420 16.82 -15.42 -40.31
N ALA A 421 17.50 -15.00 -39.23
CA ALA A 421 18.93 -15.22 -39.02
C ALA A 421 19.33 -14.70 -37.64
N ALA A 422 20.25 -15.45 -37.00
CA ALA A 422 21.01 -15.12 -35.79
C ALA A 422 20.48 -15.67 -34.45
N VAL A 423 20.47 -17.00 -34.35
CA VAL A 423 20.93 -17.69 -33.13
C VAL A 423 22.43 -17.94 -33.31
N SER A 424 23.28 -17.20 -32.61
CA SER A 424 24.67 -17.61 -32.33
C SER A 424 25.18 -16.89 -31.08
N THR A 425 25.18 -17.65 -30.00
CA THR A 425 26.07 -17.63 -28.83
C THR A 425 27.12 -16.52 -28.76
N LYS A 426 26.93 -15.55 -27.84
CA LYS A 426 28.00 -14.98 -27.01
C LYS A 426 27.50 -14.68 -25.59
N HIS A 427 28.17 -15.27 -24.62
CA HIS A 427 28.08 -14.95 -23.19
C HIS A 427 28.29 -13.44 -22.95
N LEU A 428 27.33 -12.80 -22.29
CA LEU A 428 27.53 -11.57 -21.54
C LEU A 428 26.63 -11.62 -20.29
N VAL A 429 27.24 -11.24 -19.18
CA VAL A 429 26.78 -11.36 -17.80
C VAL A 429 25.45 -10.64 -17.59
N ALA A 430 24.44 -11.36 -17.10
CA ALA A 430 23.17 -10.79 -16.69
C ALA A 430 23.36 -10.00 -15.38
N SER A 431 23.10 -8.70 -15.42
CA SER A 431 22.80 -7.90 -14.23
C SER A 431 21.29 -8.00 -13.97
N PRO A 432 20.82 -8.16 -12.72
CA PRO A 432 19.41 -8.36 -12.45
C PRO A 432 18.64 -7.06 -12.63
N THR A 433 17.78 -7.02 -13.65
CA THR A 433 16.75 -6.00 -13.87
C THR A 433 15.62 -6.20 -12.85
N PHE A 434 15.41 -5.19 -12.01
CA PHE A 434 14.36 -5.11 -11.00
C PHE A 434 13.02 -4.84 -11.69
N SER A 435 12.23 -5.88 -11.92
CA SER A 435 10.84 -5.77 -12.35
C SER A 435 9.98 -5.29 -11.19
N GLN A 436 9.27 -4.17 -11.36
CA GLN A 436 8.22 -3.70 -10.45
C GLN A 436 7.19 -4.80 -10.20
N PHE A 437 7.32 -5.50 -9.08
CA PHE A 437 6.32 -6.42 -8.56
C PHE A 437 5.32 -5.62 -7.73
N ASN A 438 4.16 -5.30 -8.29
CA ASN A 438 2.95 -5.11 -7.51
C ASN A 438 2.54 -6.48 -6.97
N TYR A 439 3.09 -6.84 -5.82
CA TYR A 439 2.72 -8.05 -5.09
C TYR A 439 1.67 -7.67 -4.05
N VAL A 440 0.39 -7.91 -4.37
CA VAL A 440 -0.58 -8.19 -3.31
C VAL A 440 -0.10 -9.49 -2.67
N ILE A 441 0.52 -9.43 -1.49
CA ILE A 441 0.84 -10.63 -0.70
C ILE A 441 -0.50 -11.20 -0.23
N ARG A 442 -1.17 -11.98 -1.09
CA ARG A 442 -1.98 -13.09 -0.61
C ARG A 442 -0.97 -14.12 -0.12
N ARG A 443 -1.10 -14.56 1.14
CA ARG A 443 -0.40 -15.72 1.72
C ARG A 443 -0.35 -16.88 0.70
N GLN A 444 0.72 -16.96 -0.07
CA GLN A 444 1.15 -18.19 -0.71
C GLN A 444 2.25 -18.72 0.17
N PHE A 445 1.88 -19.54 1.15
CA PHE A 445 2.82 -20.45 1.77
C PHE A 445 3.33 -21.37 0.66
N SER A 446 4.51 -21.08 0.13
CA SER A 446 5.27 -22.05 -0.64
C SER A 446 5.68 -23.16 0.33
N ASN A 447 5.11 -24.34 0.08
CA ASN A 447 5.18 -25.58 0.86
C ASN A 447 4.31 -25.61 2.12
N THR A 448 3.09 -26.15 1.99
CA THR A 448 2.36 -26.72 3.13
C THR A 448 3.22 -27.83 3.75
N PRO A 449 3.64 -27.72 5.02
CA PRO A 449 4.35 -28.80 5.69
C PRO A 449 3.47 -30.07 5.68
N SER A 450 4.09 -31.24 5.52
CA SER A 450 3.36 -32.51 5.57
C SER A 450 2.67 -32.71 6.94
N ASP A 451 1.57 -33.47 7.00
CA ASP A 451 0.92 -33.82 8.28
C ASP A 451 1.90 -34.46 9.28
N ASN A 452 2.89 -35.22 8.79
CA ASN A 452 3.93 -35.83 9.62
C ASN A 452 4.84 -34.80 10.31
N SER A 453 5.14 -33.67 9.65
CA SER A 453 5.94 -32.59 10.25
C SER A 453 5.15 -31.79 11.30
N VAL A 454 3.82 -31.65 11.15
CA VAL A 454 2.96 -31.01 12.15
C VAL A 454 2.76 -31.92 13.37
N ASN A 455 2.60 -33.23 13.15
CA ASN A 455 2.55 -34.22 14.22
C ASN A 455 3.85 -34.23 15.05
N ASN A 456 5.01 -34.03 14.40
CA ASN A 456 6.30 -33.90 15.09
C ASN A 456 6.34 -32.69 16.05
N VAL A 457 5.78 -31.53 15.66
CA VAL A 457 5.71 -30.37 16.58
C VAL A 457 4.81 -30.65 17.78
N SER A 458 3.65 -31.31 17.58
CA SER A 458 2.77 -31.74 18.68
C SER A 458 3.51 -32.61 19.70
N ASP A 459 4.37 -33.51 19.23
CA ASP A 459 5.14 -34.39 20.12
C ASP A 459 6.25 -33.62 20.86
N LEU A 460 6.92 -32.68 20.17
CA LEU A 460 7.96 -31.84 20.77
C LEU A 460 7.42 -30.91 21.86
N VAL A 461 6.25 -30.29 21.66
CA VAL A 461 5.65 -29.38 22.67
C VAL A 461 5.13 -30.12 23.90
N LYS A 462 4.87 -31.43 23.80
CA LYS A 462 4.46 -32.29 24.92
C LYS A 462 5.66 -32.91 25.65
N GLY A 463 6.86 -32.79 25.09
CA GLY A 463 8.08 -33.40 25.63
C GLY A 463 8.67 -32.68 26.85
N SER A 464 8.25 -31.45 27.12
CA SER A 464 8.68 -30.70 28.32
C SER A 464 7.58 -29.73 28.75
N ARG A 465 7.58 -29.37 30.03
CA ARG A 465 6.57 -28.47 30.63
C ARG A 465 6.64 -27.06 30.05
N ILE A 466 7.83 -26.61 29.69
CA ILE A 466 8.04 -25.36 28.97
C ILE A 466 8.85 -25.65 27.71
N VAL A 467 8.31 -25.27 26.56
CA VAL A 467 9.00 -25.42 25.27
C VAL A 467 9.14 -24.07 24.58
N LEU A 468 10.35 -23.76 24.13
CA LEU A 468 10.67 -22.52 23.42
C LEU A 468 11.22 -22.82 22.02
N PHE A 469 10.45 -22.51 20.98
CA PHE A 469 10.99 -22.41 19.62
C PHE A 469 11.56 -21.02 19.44
N MET A 470 12.85 -20.91 19.11
CA MET A 470 13.54 -19.62 19.03
C MET A 470 14.59 -19.60 17.93
N LYS A 471 15.01 -18.40 17.52
CA LYS A 471 16.19 -18.22 16.67
C LYS A 471 17.45 -18.27 17.53
N GLY A 472 18.31 -19.27 17.33
CA GLY A 472 19.47 -19.56 18.18
C GLY A 472 19.11 -20.49 19.33
N ASN A 473 19.88 -20.43 20.41
CA ASN A 473 19.61 -21.17 21.66
C ASN A 473 19.66 -20.23 22.88
N PRO A 474 19.22 -20.65 24.07
CA PRO A 474 19.17 -19.75 25.22
C PRO A 474 20.51 -19.15 25.66
N ASN A 475 21.63 -19.83 25.39
CA ASN A 475 22.98 -19.32 25.69
C ASN A 475 23.51 -18.38 24.58
N GLU A 476 23.05 -18.55 23.34
CA GLU A 476 23.43 -17.74 22.19
C GLU A 476 22.19 -17.38 21.34
N PRO A 477 21.32 -16.46 21.81
CA PRO A 477 20.16 -16.04 21.04
C PRO A 477 20.58 -15.28 19.78
N ARG A 478 19.96 -15.62 18.63
CA ARG A 478 20.33 -15.05 17.32
C ARG A 478 19.37 -13.96 16.82
N CYS A 479 18.40 -13.54 17.61
CA CYS A 479 17.59 -12.34 17.36
C CYS A 479 17.15 -11.64 18.65
N GLY A 480 16.76 -10.36 18.54
CA GLY A 480 16.37 -9.53 19.68
C GLY A 480 15.15 -10.05 20.44
N PHE A 481 14.17 -10.61 19.73
CA PHE A 481 12.98 -11.20 20.35
C PHE A 481 13.29 -12.48 21.12
N SER A 482 14.10 -13.37 20.55
CA SER A 482 14.63 -14.56 21.25
C SER A 482 15.34 -14.16 22.54
N ASN A 483 16.24 -13.17 22.46
CA ASN A 483 16.99 -12.67 23.61
C ASN A 483 16.06 -12.09 24.69
N ALA A 484 15.03 -11.32 24.30
CA ALA A 484 14.06 -10.77 25.23
C ALA A 484 13.28 -11.87 25.97
N VAL A 485 12.83 -12.91 25.27
CA VAL A 485 12.14 -14.05 25.90
C VAL A 485 13.08 -14.86 26.80
N CYS A 486 14.32 -15.11 26.38
CA CYS A 486 15.31 -15.75 27.25
C CYS A 486 15.51 -14.97 28.56
N ARG A 487 15.66 -13.64 28.50
CA ARG A 487 15.79 -12.79 29.69
C ARG A 487 14.58 -12.86 30.61
N ILE A 488 13.37 -12.87 30.05
CA ILE A 488 12.14 -13.04 30.85
C ILE A 488 12.18 -14.39 31.58
N LEU A 489 12.51 -15.47 30.88
CA LEU A 489 12.60 -16.81 31.48
C LEU A 489 13.71 -16.90 32.54
N GLU A 490 14.83 -16.21 32.35
CA GLU A 490 15.89 -16.05 33.37
C GLU A 490 15.39 -15.31 34.61
N MET A 491 14.68 -14.19 34.43
CA MET A 491 14.11 -13.41 35.55
C MET A 491 13.11 -14.23 36.37
N HIS A 492 12.36 -15.11 35.73
CA HIS A 492 11.45 -16.05 36.41
C HIS A 492 12.18 -17.27 37.01
N GLY A 493 13.50 -17.40 36.80
CA GLY A 493 14.33 -18.49 37.32
C GLY A 493 14.19 -19.81 36.57
N ILE A 494 13.58 -19.81 35.37
CA ILE A 494 13.30 -21.02 34.60
C ILE A 494 14.58 -21.63 34.02
N LEU A 495 15.41 -20.81 33.35
CA LEU A 495 16.64 -21.30 32.73
C LEU A 495 17.66 -21.77 33.77
N GLU A 496 17.73 -21.08 34.92
CA GLU A 496 18.59 -21.49 36.03
C GLU A 496 18.16 -22.86 36.59
N LYS A 497 16.86 -23.09 36.81
CA LYS A 497 16.33 -24.38 37.28
C LYS A 497 16.58 -25.51 36.29
N ALA A 498 16.39 -25.24 35.00
CA ALA A 498 16.68 -26.20 33.95
C ALA A 498 18.17 -26.60 33.93
N SER A 499 19.07 -25.63 34.15
CA SER A 499 20.52 -25.88 34.16
C SER A 499 21.03 -26.69 35.36
N LYS A 500 20.32 -26.65 36.50
CA LYS A 500 20.67 -27.42 37.71
C LYS A 500 20.31 -28.89 37.61
N GLY A 501 19.44 -29.26 36.67
CA GLY A 501 19.04 -30.65 36.42
C GLY A 501 18.10 -31.24 37.47
N ASP A 502 17.48 -30.40 38.32
CA ASP A 502 16.55 -30.85 39.36
C ASP A 502 15.22 -31.36 38.79
N ASP A 503 14.80 -30.85 37.62
CA ASP A 503 13.63 -31.27 36.85
C ASP A 503 14.01 -31.34 35.36
N PRO A 504 14.35 -32.54 34.83
CA PRO A 504 14.82 -32.70 33.46
C PRO A 504 13.73 -32.43 32.40
N ASP A 505 12.46 -32.46 32.80
CA ASP A 505 11.31 -32.25 31.91
C ASP A 505 10.80 -30.80 31.99
N LEU A 506 11.50 -29.91 32.71
CA LEU A 506 11.05 -28.53 32.94
C LEU A 506 11.09 -27.67 31.68
N PHE A 507 12.19 -27.72 30.92
CA PHE A 507 12.45 -26.77 29.84
C PHE A 507 13.20 -27.40 28.67
N ALA A 508 12.68 -27.21 27.46
CA ALA A 508 13.37 -27.50 26.21
C ALA A 508 13.34 -26.29 25.27
N SER A 509 14.37 -26.17 24.44
CA SER A 509 14.43 -25.15 23.38
C SER A 509 14.86 -25.76 22.05
N TYR A 510 14.27 -25.27 20.96
CA TYR A 510 14.57 -25.72 19.60
C TYR A 510 14.98 -24.54 18.72
N ASP A 511 16.14 -24.63 18.09
CA ASP A 511 16.62 -23.61 17.14
C ASP A 511 15.92 -23.78 15.80
N VAL A 512 15.01 -22.85 15.50
CA VAL A 512 14.28 -22.86 14.23
C VAL A 512 15.16 -22.47 13.06
N LEU A 513 16.35 -21.92 13.28
CA LEU A 513 17.29 -21.60 12.21
C LEU A 513 17.93 -22.85 11.60
N GLU A 514 18.06 -23.93 12.36
CA GLU A 514 18.73 -25.16 11.93
C GLU A 514 17.80 -26.11 11.17
N ASN A 515 16.48 -25.93 11.26
CA ASN A 515 15.49 -26.82 10.64
C ASN A 515 14.31 -26.03 10.05
N GLU A 516 14.30 -25.87 8.73
CA GLU A 516 13.23 -25.16 8.00
C GLU A 516 11.87 -25.86 8.08
N ASP A 517 11.85 -27.19 8.05
CA ASP A 517 10.60 -27.96 8.16
C ASP A 517 9.97 -27.78 9.55
N LEU A 518 10.79 -27.79 10.60
CA LEU A 518 10.36 -27.51 11.97
C LEU A 518 9.82 -26.07 12.10
N ARG A 519 10.52 -25.10 11.48
CA ARG A 519 10.11 -23.69 11.44
C ARG A 519 8.74 -23.53 10.77
N ALA A 520 8.54 -24.17 9.63
CA ALA A 520 7.26 -24.11 8.91
C ALA A 520 6.14 -24.81 9.68
N ALA A 521 6.41 -26.01 10.22
CA ALA A 521 5.43 -26.78 10.98
C ALA A 521 5.00 -26.09 12.29
N ALA A 522 5.93 -25.46 13.01
CA ALA A 522 5.62 -24.75 14.26
C ALA A 522 4.72 -23.52 14.01
N LYS A 523 4.98 -22.76 12.93
CA LYS A 523 4.09 -21.64 12.51
C LYS A 523 2.66 -22.10 12.24
N VAL A 524 2.49 -23.25 11.58
CA VAL A 524 1.16 -23.84 11.29
C VAL A 524 0.51 -24.38 12.56
N PHE A 525 1.25 -25.09 13.40
CA PHE A 525 0.74 -25.69 14.63
C PHE A 525 0.23 -24.63 15.63
N ALA A 526 0.95 -23.52 15.76
CA ALA A 526 0.59 -22.41 16.64
C ALA A 526 -0.52 -21.50 16.09
N ASP A 527 -0.81 -21.59 14.79
CA ASP A 527 -1.44 -20.51 14.01
C ASP A 527 -0.77 -19.14 14.28
N TRP A 528 0.56 -19.12 14.36
CA TRP A 528 1.35 -17.96 14.75
C TRP A 528 2.55 -17.74 13.81
N PRO A 529 2.70 -16.54 13.21
CA PRO A 529 3.62 -16.37 12.09
C PRO A 529 5.10 -16.18 12.48
N THR A 530 5.39 -15.81 13.73
CA THR A 530 6.73 -15.36 14.17
C THR A 530 7.32 -16.24 15.26
N PHE A 531 8.62 -16.07 15.51
CA PHE A 531 9.35 -16.67 16.64
C PHE A 531 9.96 -15.54 17.49
N PRO A 532 10.19 -15.74 18.79
CA PRO A 532 10.04 -16.98 19.56
C PRO A 532 8.58 -17.37 19.80
N GLN A 533 8.33 -18.67 19.98
CA GLN A 533 7.03 -19.24 20.37
C GLN A 533 7.22 -20.02 21.66
N LEU A 534 6.50 -19.62 22.72
CA LEU A 534 6.54 -20.29 24.02
C LEU A 534 5.29 -21.14 24.22
N TYR A 535 5.50 -22.33 24.76
CA TYR A 535 4.46 -23.30 25.08
C TYR A 535 4.57 -23.74 26.53
N PHE A 536 3.42 -23.98 27.16
CA PHE A 536 3.32 -24.62 28.47
C PHE A 536 2.46 -25.87 28.38
N ASP A 537 2.98 -27.02 28.83
CA ASP A 537 2.31 -28.34 28.80
C ASP A 537 1.63 -28.65 27.45
N GLY A 538 2.28 -28.25 26.34
CA GLY A 538 1.78 -28.44 24.98
C GLY A 538 0.84 -27.35 24.45
N GLU A 539 0.43 -26.39 25.27
CA GLU A 539 -0.43 -25.26 24.87
C GLU A 539 0.41 -24.04 24.46
N PHE A 540 0.04 -23.40 23.36
CA PHE A 540 0.70 -22.19 22.89
C PHE A 540 0.33 -20.99 23.76
N ILE A 541 1.35 -20.31 24.31
CA ILE A 541 1.17 -19.16 25.21
C ILE A 541 1.26 -17.85 24.45
N GLY A 542 2.21 -17.74 23.52
CA GLY A 542 2.35 -16.54 22.71
C GLY A 542 3.75 -16.31 22.15
N GLY A 543 3.84 -15.25 21.35
CA GLY A 543 5.08 -14.67 20.86
C GLY A 543 5.76 -13.74 21.89
N CYS A 544 6.85 -13.10 21.48
CA CYS A 544 7.62 -12.21 22.36
C CYS A 544 6.80 -11.03 22.91
N ASP A 545 5.91 -10.45 22.10
CA ASP A 545 5.03 -9.33 22.45
C ASP A 545 4.03 -9.71 23.55
N ILE A 546 3.36 -10.86 23.39
CA ILE A 546 2.44 -11.39 24.40
C ILE A 546 3.19 -11.68 25.70
N LEU A 547 4.37 -12.28 25.63
CA LEU A 547 5.16 -12.61 26.81
C LEU A 547 5.66 -11.37 27.55
N LEU A 548 6.03 -10.30 26.82
CA LEU A 548 6.39 -9.02 27.42
C LEU A 548 5.20 -8.40 28.16
N ASP A 549 4.00 -8.47 27.60
CA ASP A 549 2.77 -7.98 28.26
C ASP A 549 2.39 -8.83 29.48
N MET A 550 2.44 -10.16 29.36
CA MET A 550 2.17 -11.08 30.47
C MET A 550 3.18 -10.92 31.61
N HIS A 551 4.45 -10.68 31.30
CA HIS A 551 5.48 -10.41 32.30
C HIS A 551 5.21 -9.08 33.02
N ARG A 552 4.93 -7.99 32.28
CA ARG A 552 4.66 -6.66 32.87
C ARG A 552 3.39 -6.63 33.71
N SER A 553 2.35 -7.35 33.29
CA SER A 553 1.07 -7.41 33.99
C SER A 553 1.05 -8.41 35.15
N GLY A 554 2.13 -9.17 35.37
CA GLY A 554 2.20 -10.21 36.40
C GLY A 554 1.54 -11.54 36.03
N LYS A 555 0.72 -11.58 34.97
CA LYS A 555 0.01 -12.78 34.50
C LYS A 555 0.93 -13.97 34.19
N LEU A 556 2.16 -13.70 33.73
CA LEU A 556 3.13 -14.77 33.49
C LEU A 556 3.51 -15.50 34.78
N THR A 557 3.57 -14.80 35.90
CA THR A 557 3.79 -15.40 37.22
C THR A 557 2.62 -16.29 37.61
N GLU A 558 1.39 -15.80 37.44
CA GLU A 558 0.16 -16.55 37.75
C GLU A 558 0.07 -17.84 36.93
N GLU A 559 0.40 -17.78 35.64
CA GLU A 559 0.41 -18.97 34.77
C GLU A 559 1.48 -19.99 35.18
N LEU A 560 2.68 -19.53 35.52
CA LEU A 560 3.74 -20.42 36.02
C LEU A 560 3.31 -21.10 37.34
N GLU A 561 2.66 -20.38 38.25
CA GLU A 561 2.13 -20.94 39.49
C GLU A 561 0.99 -21.93 39.26
N ARG A 562 0.08 -21.65 38.32
CA ARG A 562 -0.97 -22.58 37.90
C ARG A 562 -0.39 -23.91 37.44
N LEU A 563 0.76 -23.87 36.77
CA LEU A 563 1.49 -25.05 36.32
C LEU A 563 2.28 -25.73 37.44
N GLY A 564 2.35 -25.15 38.65
CA GLY A 564 3.20 -25.64 39.74
C GLY A 564 4.69 -25.37 39.53
N ILE A 565 5.03 -24.38 38.70
CA ILE A 565 6.39 -23.91 38.44
C ILE A 565 6.60 -22.61 39.23
N GLY A 566 7.29 -22.67 40.37
CA GLY A 566 7.51 -21.47 41.18
C GLY A 566 8.28 -20.39 40.42
N SER A 567 7.79 -19.16 40.40
CA SER A 567 8.50 -18.00 39.83
C SER A 567 9.55 -17.48 40.83
N ALA A 568 10.72 -17.03 40.35
CA ALA A 568 11.68 -16.32 41.22
C ALA A 568 11.16 -14.93 41.65
N LEU A 569 10.19 -14.37 40.92
CA LEU A 569 9.64 -13.03 41.16
C LEU A 569 8.56 -12.97 42.25
N THR A 570 7.98 -14.09 42.68
CA THR A 570 7.02 -14.12 43.81
C THR A 570 7.66 -13.91 45.18
N LYS A 571 8.99 -13.85 45.27
CA LYS A 571 9.71 -13.59 46.53
C LYS A 571 9.96 -12.11 46.82
N VAL A 572 9.47 -11.19 45.99
CA VAL A 572 9.82 -9.75 46.09
C VAL A 572 8.69 -8.87 46.69
N SER A 573 7.46 -9.38 46.85
CA SER A 573 6.33 -8.52 47.27
C SER A 573 6.16 -8.29 48.78
N ASP A 574 7.00 -8.87 49.65
CA ASP A 574 6.78 -8.84 51.11
C ASP A 574 7.85 -8.06 51.93
N LYS A 575 8.72 -7.25 51.33
CA LYS A 575 9.79 -6.57 52.11
C LYS A 575 10.04 -5.08 51.94
N ASP A 576 9.34 -4.36 51.08
CA ASP A 576 9.51 -2.90 50.98
C ASP A 576 8.17 -2.16 51.17
N GLU A 577 7.59 -2.31 52.37
CA GLU A 577 6.74 -1.29 52.99
C GLU A 577 7.35 -0.90 54.35
N THR A 578 8.37 -0.05 54.33
CA THR A 578 8.65 0.94 55.40
C THR A 578 9.47 2.11 54.87
#